data_AF-A0A7W0XMD0-F1
#
_entry.id   AF-A0A7W0XMD0-F1
#
_cell.length_a   1.000
_cell.length_b   1.000
_cell.length_c   1.000
_cell.angle_alpha   90.00
_cell.angle_beta   90.00
_cell.angle_gamma   90.00
#
_symmetry.space_group_name_H-M   'P 1'
#
loop_
_entity.id
_entity.type
_entity.pdbx_description
1 polymer ?
#
loop_
_entity_poly.entity_id
_entity_poly.type
_entity_poly.pdbx_seq_one_letter_code
_entity_poly.pdbx_strand_id
1 'polypeptide(L)'
;MGAGFFSVSVLVLAGLIGPPETTWDLFEEEVGRTIADATLVAGLPHSVADLPDGRRAFRWERWSLNPRGGIRCTYTLFAERKGRPESLAAWRIVEIEPPAPGCGPVPPKTLL
;
A
#
# COMPACT_ATOMS: atom_id res chain seq x y z
N MET A 1 -7.59 8.47 -60.90
CA MET A 1 -6.46 9.20 -60.28
C MET A 1 -7.00 10.01 -59.12
N GLY A 2 -6.45 9.80 -57.91
CA GLY A 2 -6.66 10.61 -56.69
C GLY A 2 -7.98 10.35 -55.94
N ALA A 3 -8.05 10.25 -54.62
CA ALA A 3 -7.03 10.24 -53.58
C ALA A 3 -7.66 9.53 -52.36
N GLY A 4 -6.98 8.51 -51.82
CA GLY A 4 -7.38 7.84 -50.59
C GLY A 4 -6.92 8.67 -49.39
N PHE A 5 -7.86 9.23 -48.64
CA PHE A 5 -7.58 9.88 -47.36
C PHE A 5 -7.36 8.80 -46.30
N PHE A 6 -6.10 8.41 -46.09
CA PHE A 6 -5.70 7.67 -44.90
C PHE A 6 -5.81 8.61 -43.70
N SER A 7 -6.92 8.53 -42.98
CA SER A 7 -7.06 9.15 -41.66
C SER A 7 -6.17 8.38 -40.69
N VAL A 8 -5.00 8.93 -40.38
CA VAL A 8 -4.13 8.41 -39.33
C VAL A 8 -4.72 8.88 -37.99
N SER A 9 -5.52 8.03 -37.35
CA SER A 9 -5.90 8.22 -35.96
C SER A 9 -4.67 8.07 -35.08
N VAL A 10 -4.12 9.19 -34.62
CA VAL A 10 -3.10 9.23 -33.57
C VAL A 10 -3.76 8.82 -32.26
N LEU A 11 -3.65 7.52 -31.92
CA LEU A 11 -3.93 7.02 -30.59
C LEU A 11 -2.86 7.59 -29.65
N VAL A 12 -3.21 8.70 -28.97
CA VAL A 12 -2.45 9.20 -27.83
C VAL A 12 -2.62 8.16 -26.72
N LEU A 13 -1.65 7.26 -26.60
CA LEU A 13 -1.42 6.46 -25.41
C LEU A 13 -1.05 7.42 -24.28
N ALA A 14 -2.06 8.00 -23.64
CA ALA A 14 -1.89 8.66 -22.35
C ALA A 14 -1.45 7.56 -21.38
N GLY A 15 -0.14 7.48 -21.14
CA GLY A 15 0.44 6.60 -20.16
C GLY A 15 -0.21 6.86 -18.81
N LEU A 16 -0.97 5.86 -18.33
CA LEU A 16 -1.40 5.74 -16.95
C LEU A 16 -0.15 5.44 -16.10
N ILE A 17 0.75 6.41 -15.96
CA ILE A 17 1.78 6.35 -14.94
C ILE A 17 1.14 7.02 -13.73
N GLY A 18 0.41 6.23 -12.94
CA GLY A 18 0.01 6.63 -11.60
C GLY A 18 1.25 7.08 -10.80
N PRO A 19 1.08 7.92 -9.78
CA PRO A 19 2.20 8.27 -8.90
C PRO A 19 2.86 6.99 -8.36
N PRO A 20 4.19 6.99 -8.11
CA PRO A 20 4.85 5.81 -7.56
C PRO A 20 4.19 5.43 -6.23
N GLU A 21 3.56 4.27 -6.18
CA GLU A 21 2.95 3.72 -4.97
C GLU A 21 4.03 3.53 -3.91
N THR A 22 3.92 4.24 -2.81
CA THR A 22 4.79 4.05 -1.67
C THR A 22 4.33 2.84 -0.88
N THR A 23 5.22 2.28 -0.04
CA THR A 23 4.83 1.18 0.87
C THR A 23 3.68 1.60 1.80
N TRP A 24 3.59 2.89 2.12
CA TRP A 24 2.47 3.44 2.88
C TRP A 24 1.16 3.30 2.10
N ASP A 25 1.13 3.76 0.84
CA ASP A 25 -0.07 3.74 -0.01
C ASP A 25 -0.59 2.30 -0.17
N LEU A 26 0.32 1.33 -0.38
CA LEU A 26 -0.02 -0.09 -0.44
C LEU A 26 -0.73 -0.59 0.83
N PHE A 27 -0.31 -0.13 2.00
CA PHE A 27 -0.96 -0.53 3.25
C PHE A 27 -2.27 0.22 3.48
N GLU A 28 -2.33 1.50 3.12
CA GLU A 28 -3.52 2.33 3.24
C GLU A 28 -4.70 1.77 2.43
N GLU A 29 -4.43 1.24 1.23
CA GLU A 29 -5.43 0.55 0.40
C GLU A 29 -6.00 -0.74 1.05
N GLU A 30 -5.26 -1.31 2.00
CA GLU A 30 -5.66 -2.53 2.71
C GLU A 30 -6.51 -2.24 3.97
N VAL A 31 -6.73 -0.98 4.33
CA VAL A 31 -7.65 -0.63 5.43
C VAL A 31 -9.07 -1.12 5.11
N GLY A 32 -9.68 -1.84 6.05
CA GLY A 32 -10.99 -2.50 5.88
C GLY A 32 -10.92 -3.91 5.27
N ARG A 33 -9.78 -4.31 4.69
CA ARG A 33 -9.51 -5.67 4.21
C ARG A 33 -8.97 -6.55 5.33
N THR A 34 -8.60 -7.80 5.00
CA THR A 34 -8.05 -8.74 5.98
C THR A 34 -6.52 -8.70 6.00
N ILE A 35 -5.92 -9.15 7.10
CA ILE A 35 -4.46 -9.33 7.18
C ILE A 35 -3.96 -10.37 6.17
N ALA A 36 -4.81 -11.31 5.76
CA ALA A 36 -4.46 -12.24 4.68
C ALA A 36 -4.24 -11.48 3.35
N ASP A 37 -5.09 -10.50 3.03
CA ASP A 37 -4.98 -9.67 1.83
C ASP A 37 -3.68 -8.83 1.86
N ALA A 38 -3.42 -8.15 2.98
CA ALA A 38 -2.17 -7.41 3.17
C ALA A 38 -0.93 -8.32 3.08
N THR A 39 -1.04 -9.58 3.53
CA THR A 39 0.05 -10.56 3.42
C THR A 39 0.32 -10.99 1.97
N LEU A 40 -0.70 -11.00 1.11
CA LEU A 40 -0.51 -11.30 -0.32
C LEU A 40 0.29 -10.20 -1.03
N VAL A 41 0.09 -8.94 -0.64
CA VAL A 41 0.77 -7.77 -1.24
C VAL A 41 2.15 -7.53 -0.60
N ALA A 42 2.21 -7.56 0.73
CA ALA A 42 3.38 -7.17 1.51
C ALA A 42 4.15 -8.35 2.13
N GLY A 43 3.77 -9.60 1.85
CA GLY A 43 4.36 -10.76 2.49
C GLY A 43 4.02 -10.86 3.98
N LEU A 44 4.64 -11.80 4.69
CA LEU A 44 4.35 -12.02 6.10
C LEU A 44 4.86 -10.87 6.99
N PRO A 45 4.12 -10.53 8.06
CA PRO A 45 4.58 -9.57 9.06
C PRO A 45 5.83 -10.10 9.78
N HIS A 46 6.71 -9.19 10.16
CA HIS A 46 7.89 -9.47 10.96
C HIS A 46 7.51 -9.86 12.40
N SER A 47 6.49 -9.22 12.97
CA SER A 47 6.01 -9.53 14.32
C SER A 47 4.52 -9.28 14.46
N VAL A 48 3.91 -9.97 15.43
CA VAL A 48 2.49 -9.87 15.75
C VAL A 48 2.34 -9.74 17.27
N ALA A 49 1.49 -8.84 17.74
CA ALA A 49 1.24 -8.62 19.17
C ALA A 49 -0.25 -8.40 19.45
N ASP A 50 -0.77 -9.10 20.47
CA ASP A 50 -2.12 -8.86 20.97
C ASP A 50 -2.14 -7.61 21.86
N LEU A 51 -3.16 -6.76 21.68
CA LEU A 51 -3.37 -5.52 22.42
C LEU A 51 -4.45 -5.71 23.49
N PRO A 52 -4.43 -4.92 24.57
CA PRO A 52 -5.40 -5.03 25.67
C PRO A 52 -6.83 -4.63 25.26
N ASP A 53 -6.99 -3.88 24.17
CA ASP A 53 -8.29 -3.50 23.60
C ASP A 53 -8.92 -4.61 22.73
N GLY A 54 -8.26 -5.78 22.65
CA GLY A 54 -8.71 -6.91 21.84
C GLY A 54 -8.33 -6.83 20.36
N ARG A 55 -7.64 -5.76 19.94
CA ARG A 55 -7.02 -5.69 18.62
C ARG A 55 -5.70 -6.47 18.60
N ARG A 56 -5.15 -6.61 17.41
CA ARG A 56 -3.82 -7.19 17.18
C ARG A 56 -3.02 -6.26 16.27
N ALA A 57 -1.79 -5.98 16.67
CA ALA A 57 -0.82 -5.25 15.89
C ALA A 57 -0.01 -6.23 15.03
N PHE A 58 0.00 -5.98 13.72
CA PHE A 58 0.81 -6.71 12.75
C PHE A 58 1.85 -5.74 12.19
N ARG A 59 3.13 -6.09 12.33
CA ARG A 59 4.23 -5.19 12.02
C ARG A 59 5.07 -5.72 10.87
N TRP A 60 5.32 -4.87 9.88
CA TRP A 60 6.24 -5.12 8.77
C TRP A 60 7.45 -4.22 8.87
N GLU A 61 8.61 -4.76 8.51
CA GLU A 61 9.81 -3.97 8.25
C GLU A 61 10.11 -4.00 6.75
N ARG A 62 10.03 -2.84 6.12
CA ARG A 62 10.15 -2.71 4.66
C ARG A 62 10.96 -1.49 4.31
N TRP A 63 11.68 -1.56 3.20
CA TRP A 63 12.23 -0.35 2.60
C TRP A 63 11.06 0.55 2.19
N SER A 64 11.13 1.84 2.50
CA SER A 64 10.17 2.80 1.94
C SER A 64 10.37 2.82 0.43
N LEU A 65 9.31 2.56 -0.32
CA LEU A 65 9.34 2.78 -1.77
C LEU A 65 9.31 4.30 -2.02
N ASN A 66 10.47 4.92 -1.86
CA ASN A 66 10.70 6.33 -2.13
C ASN A 66 11.52 6.44 -3.42
N PRO A 67 11.14 7.30 -4.38
CA PRO A 67 11.91 7.55 -5.60
C PRO A 67 13.38 7.95 -5.38
N ARG A 68 13.76 8.37 -4.16
CA ARG A 68 15.13 8.80 -3.80
C ARG A 68 15.99 7.69 -3.18
N GLY A 69 15.51 6.45 -3.13
CA GLY A 69 16.13 5.38 -2.36
C GLY A 69 15.62 5.39 -0.91
N GLY A 70 14.89 4.35 -0.53
CA GLY A 70 14.20 4.27 0.75
C GLY A 70 15.11 4.02 1.95
N ILE A 71 14.65 4.45 3.12
CA ILE A 71 15.15 3.95 4.40
C ILE A 71 14.33 2.71 4.80
N ARG A 72 14.85 1.89 5.73
CA ARG A 72 14.06 0.79 6.30
C ARG A 72 13.07 1.38 7.32
N CYS A 73 11.80 1.07 7.12
CA CYS A 73 10.67 1.60 7.87
C CYS A 73 9.88 0.48 8.51
N THR A 74 9.25 0.81 9.63
CA THR A 74 8.31 -0.06 10.32
C THR A 74 6.90 0.42 10.03
N TYR A 75 6.05 -0.49 9.58
CA TYR A 75 4.64 -0.24 9.32
C TYR A 75 3.82 -1.16 10.23
N THR A 76 2.91 -0.58 11.02
CA THR A 76 2.04 -1.34 11.93
C THR A 76 0.59 -1.21 11.47
N LEU A 77 -0.05 -2.34 11.18
CA LEU A 77 -1.49 -2.42 10.97
C LEU A 77 -2.15 -2.91 12.25
N PHE A 78 -3.19 -2.21 12.69
CA PHE A 78 -4.06 -2.66 13.76
C PHE A 78 -5.29 -3.32 13.16
N ALA A 79 -5.60 -4.53 13.63
CA ALA A 79 -6.74 -5.29 13.14
C ALA A 79 -7.61 -5.81 14.27
N GLU A 80 -8.91 -5.86 13.99
CA GLU A 80 -9.92 -6.47 14.86
C GLU A 80 -10.28 -7.87 14.39
N ARG A 81 -10.59 -8.74 15.34
CA ARG A 81 -11.05 -10.09 15.06
C ARG A 81 -12.52 -10.11 14.59
N LYS A 82 -12.78 -10.70 13.43
CA LYS A 82 -14.11 -10.99 12.88
C LYS A 82 -14.38 -12.49 12.66
N GLY A 83 -13.43 -13.36 13.02
CA GLY A 83 -13.56 -14.81 12.85
C GLY A 83 -12.64 -15.60 13.78
N ARG A 84 -12.18 -16.77 13.31
CA ARG A 84 -11.33 -17.66 14.10
C ARG A 84 -9.91 -17.09 14.28
N PRO A 85 -9.38 -17.00 15.53
CA PRO A 85 -8.16 -16.27 15.83
C PRO A 85 -6.89 -16.79 15.12
N GLU A 86 -6.86 -18.07 14.76
CA GLU A 86 -5.77 -18.74 14.05
C GLU A 86 -5.67 -18.39 12.56
N SER A 87 -6.73 -17.81 11.98
CA SER A 87 -6.76 -17.45 10.56
C SER A 87 -6.41 -15.98 10.34
N LEU A 88 -5.46 -15.68 9.45
CA LEU A 88 -5.17 -14.29 9.07
C LEU A 88 -6.37 -13.59 8.42
N ALA A 89 -7.22 -14.33 7.72
CA ALA A 89 -8.45 -13.79 7.12
C ALA A 89 -9.50 -13.39 8.18
N ALA A 90 -9.34 -13.82 9.43
CA ALA A 90 -10.22 -13.42 10.52
C ALA A 90 -9.88 -12.04 11.11
N TRP A 91 -8.76 -11.43 10.72
CA TRP A 91 -8.31 -10.15 11.26
C TRP A 91 -8.55 -9.07 10.21
N ARG A 92 -9.52 -8.18 10.47
CA ARG A 92 -9.84 -7.05 9.59
C ARG A 92 -9.04 -5.83 10.03
N ILE A 93 -8.29 -5.24 9.11
CA ILE A 93 -7.51 -4.02 9.35
C ILE A 93 -8.47 -2.87 9.60
N VAL A 94 -8.29 -2.16 10.71
CA VAL A 94 -9.12 -1.01 11.11
C VAL A 94 -8.32 0.29 11.10
N GLU A 95 -7.01 0.22 11.26
CA GLU A 95 -6.16 1.39 11.41
C GLU A 95 -4.72 1.03 11.04
N ILE A 96 -3.97 2.05 10.63
CA ILE A 96 -2.53 1.98 10.38
C ILE A 96 -1.85 3.01 11.26
N GLU A 97 -0.80 2.59 11.95
CA GLU A 97 0.06 3.51 12.68
C GLU A 97 0.78 4.45 11.69
N PRO A 98 0.65 5.78 11.84
CA PRO A 98 1.39 6.72 11.00
C PRO A 98 2.89 6.39 11.01
N PRO A 99 3.55 6.37 9.83
CA PRO A 99 4.90 5.87 9.76
C PRO A 99 5.86 6.96 10.25
N ALA A 100 7.07 6.57 10.64
CA ALA A 100 8.09 7.53 11.05
C ALA A 100 8.34 8.59 9.95
N PRO A 101 8.77 9.82 10.30
CA PRO A 101 9.11 10.84 9.32
C PRO A 101 10.07 10.31 8.24
N GLY A 102 9.72 10.50 6.97
CA GLY A 102 10.47 9.96 5.82
C GLY A 102 10.03 8.58 5.32
N CYS A 103 9.09 7.93 6.02
CA CYS A 103 8.49 6.64 5.63
C CYS A 103 7.10 6.75 5.00
N GLY A 104 6.47 7.93 5.09
CA GLY A 104 5.17 8.23 4.50
C GLY A 104 5.25 8.65 3.04
N PRO A 105 4.10 8.95 2.41
CA PRO A 105 4.05 9.36 1.01
C PRO A 105 4.88 10.62 0.83
N VAL A 106 5.77 10.60 -0.16
CA VAL A 106 6.55 11.79 -0.51
C VAL A 106 5.56 12.76 -1.16
N PRO A 107 5.33 13.97 -0.60
CA PRO A 107 4.46 14.92 -1.27
C PRO A 107 5.01 15.15 -2.68
N PRO A 108 4.14 15.17 -3.72
CA PRO A 108 4.59 15.47 -5.06
C PRO A 108 5.36 16.78 -4.99
N LYS A 109 6.57 16.81 -5.57
CA LYS A 109 7.30 18.07 -5.71
C LYS A 109 6.35 19.04 -6.40
N THR A 110 5.88 20.05 -5.68
CA THR A 110 5.33 21.25 -6.31
C THR A 110 6.48 21.80 -7.14
N LEU A 111 6.43 21.59 -8.45
CA LEU A 111 7.31 22.28 -9.38
C LEU A 111 6.91 23.75 -9.27
N LEU A 112 7.64 24.50 -8.43
CA LEU A 112 7.67 25.96 -8.44
C LEU A 112 8.64 26.42 -9.52
#